data_AF-A0A6A5BH63-F1
#
_entry.id   AF-A0A6A5BH63-F1
#
_cell.length_a   1.000
_cell.length_b   1.000
_cell.length_c   1.000
_cell.angle_alpha   90.00
_cell.angle_beta   90.00
_cell.angle_gamma   90.00
#
_symmetry.space_group_name_H-M   'P 1'
#
loop_
_entity.id
_entity.type
_entity.pdbx_description
1 polymer ?
#
loop_
_entity_poly.entity_id
_entity_poly.type
_entity_poly.pdbx_seq_one_letter_code
_entity_poly.pdbx_strand_id
1 'polypeptide(L)'
;MSSHTLSFSIIVDGYNVVTTKDKHATVMYDLTFIVKNPIPLSSSCSTNTAISTHNNQQILISMTVGKRYSELRELFKNLTSILNSHAHQHHSTLNSSTAATTTSSMSTTLAQEFKFDFPPKLLFGNTNPEIIEKRKVELQHFFDQVTMQLVLENRTEGVSGEMYKTVLQFFQVQNTHYI
;
A
#
# COMPACT_ATOMS: atom_id res chain seq x y z
N MET A 1 -29.90 6.32 -6.61
CA MET A 1 -28.86 5.46 -7.20
C MET A 1 -27.82 5.16 -6.11
N SER A 2 -27.65 3.89 -5.74
CA SER A 2 -26.67 3.49 -4.72
C SER A 2 -25.28 3.58 -5.35
N SER A 3 -24.49 4.58 -4.98
CA SER A 3 -23.10 4.65 -5.40
C SER A 3 -22.34 3.54 -4.68
N HIS A 4 -21.96 2.49 -5.41
CA HIS A 4 -21.03 1.47 -4.93
C HIS A 4 -19.65 2.10 -4.75
N THR A 5 -19.46 2.77 -3.62
CA THR A 5 -18.19 3.44 -3.30
C THR A 5 -17.16 2.36 -2.98
N LEU A 6 -16.13 2.28 -3.81
CA LEU A 6 -14.94 1.48 -3.52
C LEU A 6 -14.31 2.01 -2.24
N SER A 7 -14.05 1.12 -1.28
CA SER A 7 -13.39 1.50 -0.03
C SER A 7 -12.32 0.49 0.33
N PHE A 8 -11.22 1.02 0.86
CA PHE A 8 -10.07 0.26 1.29
C PHE A 8 -9.89 0.48 2.79
N SER A 9 -9.35 -0.51 3.47
CA SER A 9 -8.86 -0.37 4.84
C SER A 9 -7.74 -1.37 5.07
N ILE A 10 -6.66 -0.91 5.67
CA ILE A 10 -5.57 -1.77 6.14
C ILE A 10 -5.43 -1.54 7.64
N ILE A 11 -5.48 -2.62 8.41
CA ILE A 11 -5.46 -2.59 9.87
C ILE A 11 -4.26 -3.37 10.36
N VAL A 12 -3.54 -2.83 11.35
CA VAL A 12 -2.49 -3.50 12.12
C VAL A 12 -3.10 -4.02 13.42
N ASP A 13 -3.65 -5.23 13.37
CA ASP A 13 -4.48 -5.82 14.44
C ASP A 13 -3.67 -6.11 15.71
N GLY A 14 -2.44 -6.58 15.54
CA GLY A 14 -1.62 -7.07 16.64
C GLY A 14 -0.18 -7.34 16.24
N TYR A 15 0.54 -7.97 17.16
CA TYR A 15 1.88 -8.45 16.90
C TYR A 15 2.17 -9.74 17.67
N ASN A 16 3.07 -10.54 17.12
CA ASN A 16 3.61 -11.74 17.74
C ASN A 16 5.13 -11.68 17.74
N VAL A 17 5.76 -12.08 18.84
CA VAL A 17 7.22 -12.24 18.91
C VAL A 17 7.54 -13.70 18.61
N VAL A 18 8.22 -13.95 17.49
CA VAL A 18 8.57 -15.29 17.03
C VAL A 18 10.08 -15.46 17.13
N THR A 19 10.53 -16.57 17.69
CA THR A 19 11.96 -16.94 17.69
C THR A 19 12.28 -17.72 16.42
N THR A 20 13.24 -17.25 15.63
CA THR A 20 13.71 -17.97 14.45
C THR A 20 14.58 -19.17 14.84
N LYS A 21 14.84 -20.07 13.88
CA LYS A 21 15.74 -21.23 14.07
C LYS A 21 17.13 -20.82 14.61
N ASP A 22 17.59 -19.62 14.26
CA ASP A 22 18.86 -19.03 14.70
C ASP A 22 18.81 -18.37 16.09
N LYS A 23 17.73 -18.60 16.86
CA LYS A 23 17.49 -18.03 18.21
C LYS A 23 17.38 -16.51 18.23
N HIS A 24 17.20 -15.85 17.09
CA HIS A 24 16.88 -14.43 17.04
C HIS A 24 15.37 -14.23 17.14
N ALA A 25 14.95 -13.42 18.11
CA ALA A 25 13.56 -13.00 18.22
C ALA A 25 13.25 -11.93 17.17
N THR A 26 12.16 -12.12 16.42
CA THR A 26 11.63 -11.16 15.47
C THR A 26 10.17 -10.86 15.78
N VAL A 27 9.74 -9.65 15.47
CA VAL A 27 8.34 -9.23 15.61
C VAL A 27 7.64 -9.40 14.27
N MET A 28 6.52 -10.12 14.30
CA MET A 28 5.55 -10.26 13.22
C MET A 28 4.37 -9.35 13.54
N TYR A 29 3.94 -8.51 12.60
CA TYR A 29 2.73 -7.70 12.72
C TYR A 29 1.60 -8.37 11.96
N ASP A 30 0.46 -8.50 12.61
CA ASP A 30 -0.75 -9.05 12.00
C ASP A 30 -1.47 -7.92 11.28
N LEU A 31 -1.71 -8.12 9.97
CA LEU A 31 -2.25 -7.12 9.08
C LEU A 31 -3.49 -7.64 8.41
N THR A 32 -4.56 -6.85 8.40
CA THR A 32 -5.80 -7.18 7.69
C THR A 32 -6.07 -6.13 6.62
N PHE A 33 -6.16 -6.57 5.37
CA PHE A 33 -6.58 -5.75 4.23
C PHE A 33 -8.03 -6.05 3.88
N ILE A 34 -8.83 -4.99 3.79
CA ILE A 34 -10.26 -5.05 3.50
C ILE A 34 -10.55 -4.16 2.28
N VAL A 35 -11.24 -4.74 1.29
CA VAL A 35 -11.71 -4.02 0.09
C VAL A 35 -13.21 -4.24 -0.05
N LYS A 36 -13.98 -3.17 -0.08
CA LYS A 36 -15.41 -3.23 -0.44
C LYS A 36 -15.61 -2.73 -1.86
N ASN A 37 -16.38 -3.47 -2.65
CA ASN A 37 -16.62 -3.26 -4.08
C ASN A 37 -15.34 -3.33 -4.95
N PRO A 38 -14.48 -4.36 -4.82
CA PRO A 38 -13.22 -4.47 -5.56
C PRO A 38 -13.41 -4.38 -7.08
N ILE A 39 -12.45 -3.72 -7.74
CA ILE A 39 -12.36 -3.71 -9.21
C ILE A 39 -11.79 -5.06 -9.67
N PRO A 40 -12.43 -5.77 -10.62
CA PRO A 40 -11.87 -6.99 -11.18
C PRO A 40 -10.51 -6.70 -11.84
N LEU A 41 -9.43 -7.31 -11.34
CA LEU A 41 -8.15 -7.33 -12.05
C LEU A 41 -8.24 -8.34 -13.20
N SER A 42 -7.75 -8.00 -14.39
CA SER A 42 -7.79 -8.88 -15.56
C SER A 42 -7.01 -10.19 -15.32
N SER A 43 -7.77 -11.24 -15.04
CA SER A 43 -7.58 -12.70 -15.26
C SER A 43 -6.22 -13.39 -15.05
N SER A 44 -5.22 -12.81 -14.37
CA SER A 44 -3.96 -13.51 -14.05
C SER A 44 -3.69 -13.75 -12.56
N CYS A 45 -4.52 -13.19 -11.66
CA CYS A 45 -4.39 -13.43 -10.23
C CYS A 45 -5.22 -14.65 -9.81
N SER A 46 -4.57 -15.80 -9.61
CA SER A 46 -5.18 -16.96 -8.95
C SER A 46 -5.23 -16.71 -7.44
N THR A 47 -6.21 -15.96 -6.99
CA THR A 47 -6.37 -15.60 -5.58
C THR A 47 -7.18 -16.67 -4.84
N ASN A 48 -6.57 -17.36 -3.87
CA ASN A 48 -7.28 -18.09 -2.80
C ASN A 48 -7.91 -17.08 -1.83
N THR A 49 -8.80 -16.24 -2.35
CA THR A 49 -9.48 -15.19 -1.59
C THR A 49 -10.85 -15.69 -1.21
N ALA A 50 -11.21 -15.62 0.08
CA ALA A 50 -12.58 -15.83 0.52
C ALA A 50 -13.43 -14.65 0.01
N ILE A 51 -14.03 -14.81 -1.17
CA ILE A 51 -14.99 -13.85 -1.72
C ILE A 51 -16.34 -14.16 -1.09
N SER A 52 -16.74 -13.38 -0.08
CA SER A 52 -18.08 -13.47 0.48
C SER A 52 -19.04 -12.69 -0.42
N THR A 53 -19.96 -13.39 -1.07
CA THR A 53 -21.08 -12.80 -1.81
C THR A 53 -22.33 -12.95 -0.96
N HIS A 54 -22.84 -11.84 -0.43
CA HIS A 54 -24.15 -11.82 0.22
C HIS A 54 -25.17 -11.20 -0.74
N ASN A 55 -26.32 -11.85 -0.89
CA ASN A 55 -27.43 -11.47 -1.78
C ASN A 55 -27.62 -9.93 -1.84
N ASN A 56 -27.48 -9.36 -3.06
CA ASN A 56 -27.66 -7.95 -3.40
C ASN A 56 -26.70 -6.90 -2.78
N GLN A 57 -25.57 -7.30 -2.18
CA GLN A 57 -24.71 -6.36 -1.44
C GLN A 57 -23.21 -6.51 -1.75
N GLN A 58 -22.50 -5.40 -1.58
CA GLN A 58 -21.09 -5.11 -1.86
C GLN A 58 -20.15 -6.33 -1.75
N ILE A 59 -19.38 -6.62 -2.80
CA ILE A 59 -18.33 -7.65 -2.75
C ILE A 59 -17.27 -7.21 -1.74
N LEU A 60 -16.96 -8.07 -0.76
CA LEU A 60 -15.95 -7.84 0.26
C LEU A 60 -14.77 -8.80 0.04
N ILE A 61 -13.58 -8.26 -0.14
CA ILE A 61 -12.32 -9.01 -0.04
C ILE A 61 -11.70 -8.69 1.32
N SER A 62 -11.40 -9.72 2.11
CA SER A 62 -10.66 -9.59 3.36
C SER A 62 -9.49 -10.57 3.37
N MET A 63 -8.29 -10.07 3.65
CA MET A 63 -7.06 -10.86 3.65
C MET A 63 -6.24 -10.51 4.90
N THR A 64 -5.87 -11.53 5.68
CA THR A 64 -5.05 -11.34 6.89
C THR A 64 -3.71 -12.04 6.72
N VAL A 65 -2.61 -11.34 7.03
CA VAL A 65 -1.24 -11.86 6.92
C VAL A 65 -0.39 -11.39 8.09
N GLY A 66 0.54 -12.24 8.54
CA GLY A 66 1.61 -11.85 9.46
C GLY A 66 2.86 -11.43 8.68
N LYS A 67 3.40 -10.23 8.94
CA LYS A 67 4.57 -9.69 8.23
C LYS A 67 5.63 -9.12 9.16
N ARG A 68 6.91 -9.31 8.83
CA ARG A 68 8.02 -8.67 9.56
C ARG A 68 8.13 -7.21 9.16
N TYR A 69 8.69 -6.40 10.06
CA TYR A 69 9.02 -5.00 9.77
C TYR A 69 9.88 -4.81 8.50
N SER A 70 10.79 -5.74 8.18
CA SER A 70 11.58 -5.67 6.95
C SER A 70 10.73 -5.80 5.68
N GLU A 71 9.73 -6.67 5.69
CA GLU A 71 8.81 -6.87 4.56
C GLU A 71 7.90 -5.64 4.38
N LEU A 72 7.44 -5.04 5.50
CA LEU A 72 6.70 -3.78 5.47
C LEU A 72 7.53 -2.64 4.89
N ARG A 73 8.83 -2.62 5.20
CA ARG A 73 9.75 -1.63 4.65
C ARG A 73 10.00 -1.82 3.16
N GLU A 74 9.99 -3.06 2.66
CA GLU A 74 10.04 -3.34 1.22
C GLU A 74 8.78 -2.87 0.52
N LEU A 75 7.59 -3.12 1.08
CA LEU A 75 6.34 -2.55 0.57
C LEU A 75 6.42 -1.02 0.49
N PHE A 76 6.83 -0.35 1.56
CA PHE A 76 7.02 1.11 1.57
C PHE A 76 7.91 1.58 0.42
N LYS A 77 9.07 0.96 0.20
CA LYS A 77 9.96 1.31 -0.92
C LYS A 77 9.28 1.15 -2.28
N ASN A 78 8.54 0.06 -2.48
CA ASN A 78 7.83 -0.20 -3.73
C ASN A 78 6.76 0.87 -3.99
N LEU A 79 5.96 1.21 -2.97
CA LEU A 79 4.93 2.24 -3.07
C LEU A 79 5.51 3.64 -3.33
N THR A 80 6.59 4.00 -2.63
CA THR A 80 7.30 5.27 -2.89
C THR A 80 7.87 5.31 -4.31
N SER A 81 8.42 4.20 -4.81
CA SER A 81 8.92 4.13 -6.19
C SER A 81 7.80 4.37 -7.22
N ILE A 82 6.61 3.82 -6.98
CA ILE A 82 5.44 4.02 -7.86
C ILE A 82 5.07 5.52 -7.89
N LEU A 83 4.94 6.16 -6.72
CA LEU A 83 4.62 7.59 -6.65
C LEU A 83 5.67 8.47 -7.37
N ASN A 84 6.96 8.19 -7.16
CA ASN A 84 8.04 8.95 -7.80
C ASN A 84 8.07 8.75 -9.32
N SER A 85 7.77 7.54 -9.80
CA SER A 85 7.73 7.26 -11.24
C SER A 85 6.61 8.03 -11.96
N HIS A 86 5.47 8.22 -11.31
CA HIS A 86 4.34 9.01 -11.85
C HIS A 86 4.65 10.51 -11.85
N ALA A 87 5.40 11.02 -10.86
CA ALA A 87 5.84 12.41 -10.83
C ALA A 87 6.76 12.77 -12.01
N HIS A 88 7.55 11.83 -12.53
CA HIS A 88 8.49 12.07 -13.63
C HIS A 88 7.89 11.89 -15.03
N GLN A 89 6.74 11.23 -15.20
CA GLN A 89 6.11 11.09 -16.51
C GLN A 89 5.46 12.38 -17.04
N HIS A 90 5.19 13.36 -16.18
CA HIS A 90 4.66 14.66 -16.62
C HIS A 90 5.73 15.62 -17.18
N HIS A 91 7.01 15.23 -17.24
CA HIS A 91 8.10 16.15 -17.63
C HIS A 91 8.86 15.77 -18.92
N SER A 92 8.39 14.81 -19.72
CA SER A 92 9.07 14.41 -20.96
C SER A 92 8.17 14.42 -22.21
N THR A 93 7.63 15.59 -22.55
CA THR A 93 7.32 15.96 -23.95
C THR A 93 7.65 17.42 -24.16
N LEU A 94 8.94 17.72 -24.32
CA LEU A 94 9.40 18.95 -24.99
C LEU A 94 10.60 18.56 -25.86
N ASN A 95 10.27 18.03 -27.04
CA ASN A 95 11.19 17.94 -28.15
C ASN A 95 11.55 19.36 -28.59
N SER A 96 12.85 19.67 -28.53
CA SER A 96 13.62 20.45 -29.51
C SER A 96 12.84 21.31 -30.50
N SER A 97 12.90 22.65 -30.34
CA SER A 97 13.08 23.65 -31.42
C SER A 97 13.13 25.09 -30.86
N THR A 98 14.26 25.77 -31.06
CA THR A 98 14.43 27.22 -31.30
C THR A 98 13.73 28.28 -30.42
N ALA A 99 14.57 29.08 -29.76
CA ALA A 99 14.53 30.53 -29.53
C ALA A 99 13.19 31.30 -29.40
N ALA A 100 13.19 32.22 -28.42
CA ALA A 100 12.45 33.48 -28.28
C ALA A 100 11.37 33.54 -27.18
N THR A 101 11.67 34.37 -26.19
CA THR A 101 10.80 35.34 -25.49
C THR A 101 9.29 35.16 -25.63
N THR A 102 8.59 34.71 -24.58
CA THR A 102 7.41 35.40 -24.00
C THR A 102 6.81 34.64 -22.80
N THR A 103 6.52 35.42 -21.76
CA THR A 103 5.41 35.38 -20.78
C THR A 103 4.55 34.12 -20.59
N SER A 104 4.37 33.83 -19.29
CA SER A 104 3.20 33.23 -18.63
C SER A 104 2.82 31.79 -18.98
N SER A 105 3.11 30.90 -18.05
CA SER A 105 2.17 29.85 -17.66
C SER A 105 2.33 29.59 -16.16
N MET A 106 1.40 30.15 -15.38
CA MET A 106 1.14 29.65 -14.03
C MET A 106 0.69 28.19 -14.17
N SER A 107 1.62 27.25 -13.95
CA SER A 107 1.26 25.87 -13.67
C SER A 107 0.80 25.77 -12.22
N THR A 108 -0.44 26.19 -11.97
CA THR A 108 -1.21 25.72 -10.82
C THR A 108 -1.81 24.37 -11.17
N THR A 109 -1.05 23.31 -10.95
CA THR A 109 -1.64 22.02 -10.60
C THR A 109 -0.93 21.49 -9.37
N LEU A 110 -1.77 21.15 -8.40
CA LEU A 110 -1.49 20.73 -7.06
C LEU A 110 -0.70 19.40 -7.07
N ALA A 111 0.56 19.41 -7.52
CA ALA A 111 1.50 18.31 -7.32
C ALA A 111 1.94 18.36 -5.85
N GLN A 112 0.99 18.08 -4.95
CA GLN A 112 1.33 17.79 -3.57
C GLN A 112 2.14 16.51 -3.63
N GLU A 113 3.45 16.63 -3.41
CA GLU A 113 4.40 15.52 -3.35
C GLU A 113 3.95 14.60 -2.21
N PHE A 114 3.07 13.66 -2.53
CA PHE A 114 2.50 12.77 -1.55
C PHE A 114 3.60 11.82 -1.12
N LYS A 115 4.00 11.90 0.14
CA LYS A 115 5.05 11.07 0.71
C LYS A 115 4.47 10.28 1.87
N PHE A 116 4.72 8.97 1.85
CA PHE A 116 4.41 8.13 3.00
C PHE A 116 5.45 8.36 4.10
N ASP A 117 4.98 8.52 5.33
CA ASP A 117 5.83 8.46 6.52
C ASP A 117 5.92 7.02 6.98
N PHE A 118 7.15 6.49 7.05
CA PHE A 118 7.41 5.13 7.50
C PHE A 118 8.30 5.14 8.74
N PRO A 119 7.94 4.39 9.81
CA PRO A 119 8.71 4.40 11.05
C PRO A 119 10.16 3.98 10.82
N PRO A 120 11.16 4.62 11.45
CA PRO A 120 12.57 4.32 11.23
C PRO A 120 12.97 2.97 11.83
N LYS A 121 14.09 2.41 11.33
CA LYS A 121 14.67 1.17 11.87
C LYS A 121 15.22 1.46 13.28
N LEU A 122 14.95 0.55 14.21
CA LEU A 122 15.53 0.65 15.55
C LEU A 122 16.94 0.08 15.54
N LEU A 123 17.84 0.74 16.26
CA LEU A 123 19.20 0.26 16.46
C LEU A 123 19.28 -0.77 17.61
N PHE A 124 18.36 -0.70 18.59
CA PHE A 124 18.31 -1.58 19.77
C PHE A 124 16.87 -1.80 20.24
N GLY A 125 16.63 -2.84 21.08
CA GLY A 125 15.36 -3.03 21.78
C GLY A 125 14.18 -3.45 20.88
N ASN A 126 14.44 -4.17 19.78
CA ASN A 126 13.42 -4.57 18.81
C ASN A 126 12.32 -5.49 19.38
N THR A 127 12.52 -6.08 20.56
CA THR A 127 11.55 -6.93 21.26
C THR A 127 10.94 -6.29 22.51
N ASN A 128 11.26 -5.03 22.82
CA ASN A 128 10.66 -4.34 23.95
C ASN A 128 9.17 -4.05 23.65
N PRO A 129 8.21 -4.49 24.48
CA PRO A 129 6.78 -4.32 24.23
C PRO A 129 6.33 -2.88 23.99
N GLU A 130 6.85 -1.90 24.74
CA GLU A 130 6.49 -0.48 24.58
C GLU A 130 6.94 0.05 23.21
N ILE A 131 8.13 -0.37 22.78
CA ILE A 131 8.69 0.01 21.49
C ILE A 131 7.91 -0.66 20.35
N ILE A 132 7.52 -1.92 20.53
CA ILE A 132 6.70 -2.65 19.55
C ILE A 132 5.34 -1.98 19.40
N GLU A 133 4.68 -1.63 20.50
CA GLU A 133 3.35 -1.00 20.48
C GLU A 133 3.41 0.39 19.84
N LYS A 134 4.39 1.21 20.20
CA LYS A 134 4.63 2.50 19.53
C LYS A 134 4.78 2.33 18.02
N ARG A 135 5.61 1.37 17.60
CA ARG A 135 5.80 1.07 16.18
C ARG A 135 4.53 0.55 15.52
N LYS A 136 3.69 -0.22 16.20
CA LYS A 136 2.40 -0.69 15.69
C LYS A 136 1.52 0.50 15.30
N VAL A 137 1.45 1.51 16.18
CA VAL A 137 0.71 2.76 15.92
C VAL A 137 1.29 3.53 14.74
N GLU A 138 2.61 3.65 14.66
CA GLU A 138 3.28 4.31 13.52
C GLU A 138 3.04 3.57 12.19
N LEU A 139 3.03 2.23 12.22
CA LEU A 139 2.71 1.40 11.06
C LEU A 139 1.24 1.54 10.66
N GLN A 140 0.32 1.64 11.62
CA GLN A 140 -1.08 1.94 11.33
C GLN A 140 -1.21 3.28 10.61
N HIS A 141 -0.52 4.32 11.12
CA HIS A 141 -0.53 5.64 10.48
C HIS A 141 -0.01 5.60 9.04
N PHE A 142 1.07 4.86 8.79
CA PHE A 142 1.58 4.60 7.44
C PHE A 142 0.49 3.98 6.55
N PHE A 143 -0.19 2.94 7.03
CA PHE A 143 -1.23 2.25 6.27
C PHE A 143 -2.51 3.09 6.06
N ASP A 144 -2.81 4.01 6.96
CA ASP A 144 -3.88 4.99 6.77
C ASP A 144 -3.57 5.92 5.58
N GLN A 145 -2.31 6.37 5.46
CA GLN A 145 -1.85 7.16 4.31
C GLN A 145 -1.91 6.36 3.00
N VAL A 146 -1.48 5.09 3.02
CA VAL A 146 -1.60 4.15 1.88
C VAL A 146 -3.06 3.99 1.46
N THR A 147 -3.95 3.77 2.42
CA THR A 147 -5.38 3.60 2.19
C THR A 147 -5.99 4.86 1.56
N MET A 148 -5.64 6.04 2.07
CA MET A 148 -6.09 7.31 1.51
C MET A 148 -5.64 7.47 0.05
N GLN A 149 -4.37 7.14 -0.24
CA GLN A 149 -3.84 7.24 -1.60
C GLN A 149 -4.52 6.24 -2.56
N LEU A 150 -4.81 5.01 -2.11
CA LEU A 150 -5.60 4.06 -2.89
C LEU A 150 -6.99 4.61 -3.21
N VAL A 151 -7.66 5.26 -2.27
CA VAL A 151 -8.97 5.90 -2.53
C VAL A 151 -8.84 7.03 -3.57
N LEU A 152 -7.77 7.84 -3.49
CA LEU A 152 -7.53 8.92 -4.45
C LEU A 152 -7.24 8.40 -5.86
N GLU A 153 -6.36 7.41 -5.99
CA GLU A 153 -6.00 6.79 -7.28
C GLU A 153 -7.22 6.23 -8.00
N ASN A 154 -8.16 5.63 -7.26
CA ASN A 154 -9.39 5.09 -7.84
C ASN A 154 -10.43 6.15 -8.22
N ARG A 155 -10.35 7.37 -7.67
CA ARG A 155 -11.23 8.48 -8.08
C ARG A 155 -10.76 9.13 -9.37
N THR A 156 -9.47 9.06 -9.66
CA THR A 156 -8.88 9.52 -10.91
C THR A 156 -8.94 8.38 -11.92
N GLU A 157 -10.04 8.27 -12.67
CA GLU A 157 -10.17 7.35 -13.79
C GLU A 157 -8.95 7.51 -14.74
N GLY A 158 -8.02 6.55 -14.74
CA GLY A 158 -6.85 6.58 -15.63
C GLY A 158 -5.49 6.23 -15.01
N VAL A 159 -5.38 6.07 -13.68
CA VAL A 159 -4.13 5.58 -13.08
C VAL A 159 -4.08 4.05 -13.15
N SER A 160 -2.91 3.48 -13.46
CA SER A 160 -2.69 2.07 -13.85
C SER A 160 -3.12 1.00 -12.82
N GLY A 161 -3.57 1.42 -11.64
CA GLY A 161 -3.91 0.57 -10.51
C GLY A 161 -2.68 -0.14 -9.94
N GLU A 162 -1.47 0.36 -10.22
CA GLU A 162 -0.20 -0.24 -9.82
C GLU A 162 -0.05 -0.30 -8.31
N MET A 163 -0.49 0.76 -7.61
CA MET A 163 -0.45 0.77 -6.15
C MET A 163 -1.40 -0.29 -5.58
N TYR A 164 -2.64 -0.35 -6.11
CA TYR A 164 -3.62 -1.36 -5.71
C TYR A 164 -3.11 -2.79 -5.98
N LYS A 165 -2.52 -3.05 -7.14
CA LYS A 165 -1.92 -4.36 -7.49
C LYS A 165 -0.79 -4.73 -6.53
N THR A 166 0.10 -3.77 -6.23
CA THR A 166 1.25 -3.98 -5.32
C THR A 166 0.79 -4.30 -3.91
N VAL A 167 -0.19 -3.55 -3.39
CA VAL A 167 -0.78 -3.82 -2.07
C VAL A 167 -1.50 -5.18 -2.08
N LEU A 168 -2.33 -5.46 -3.08
CA LEU A 168 -3.03 -6.74 -3.16
C LEU A 168 -2.05 -7.92 -3.19
N GLN A 169 -0.98 -7.84 -3.98
CA GLN A 169 0.07 -8.87 -4.06
C GLN A 169 0.80 -9.05 -2.73
N PHE A 170 1.04 -7.98 -1.97
CA PHE A 170 1.68 -8.06 -0.65
C PHE A 170 0.84 -8.86 0.36
N PHE A 171 -0.49 -8.73 0.28
CA PHE A 171 -1.44 -9.46 1.12
C PHE A 171 -1.77 -10.86 0.60
N GLN A 172 -1.39 -11.19 -0.64
CA GLN A 172 -1.48 -12.56 -1.12
C GLN A 172 -0.48 -13.44 -0.39
N VAL A 173 -0.99 -14.49 0.27
CA VAL A 173 -0.16 -15.56 0.80
C VAL A 173 0.43 -16.29 -0.40
N GLN A 174 1.69 -16.02 -0.72
CA GLN A 174 2.44 -16.97 -1.52
C GLN A 174 2.58 -18.21 -0.65
N ASN A 175 1.93 -19.31 -1.05
CA ASN A 175 2.22 -20.64 -0.51
C ASN A 175 3.67 -21.01 -0.89
N THR A 176 4.66 -20.37 -0.28
CA THR A 176 6.03 -20.89 -0.30
C THR A 176 6.09 -21.93 0.80
N HIS A 177 5.98 -23.19 0.37
CA HIS A 177 6.19 -24.42 1.11
C HIS A 177 7.01 -24.24 2.40
N TYR A 178 6.39 -24.53 3.54
CA TYR A 178 7.13 -24.87 4.76
C TYR A 178 7.76 -26.25 4.56
N ILE A 179 9.08 -26.32 4.66
CA ILE A 179 9.86 -27.55 4.92
C ILE A 179 10.39 -27.45 6.35
#